data_AF-A0A924MSK9-F1
#
_entry.id   AF-A0A924MSK9-F1
#
_cell.length_a   1.000
_cell.length_b   1.000
_cell.length_c   1.000
_cell.angle_alpha   90.00
_cell.angle_beta   90.00
_cell.angle_gamma   90.00
#
_symmetry.space_group_name_H-M   'P 1'
#
loop_
_entity.id
_entity.type
_entity.pdbx_description
1 polymer ?
#
loop_
_entity_poly.entity_id
_entity_poly.type
_entity_poly.pdbx_seq_one_letter_code
_entity_poly.pdbx_strand_id
1 'polypeptide(L)'
;PLMVQVERHAALRLVLHLDDADGNDPRLVLLSQAQADACSRHELAGRQRLVIGDEPLHAEGDTVVVLGTARPELHVWPADDLQGSAGFARWERAADDADELPVRWHVTHDAQRPPSPRDGPVVSWRGRAVPLAPVDAAYEQGMQVRLEPAAPCPAGTRVLLTLDYIGDAARLLVDGELVDDQFADGEPWIIGLHRFVRGDGSWPKLELQIVPANPELPIFLEERARERLAAAAPHRAGVLGATARVLRRSRLKFQPNEAPQWLD
;
A
#
# COMPACT_ATOMS: atom_id res chain seq x y z
N PRO A 1 32.68 9.27 33.63
CA PRO A 1 31.21 9.50 33.63
C PRO A 1 30.84 10.02 32.26
N LEU A 2 29.91 9.36 31.55
CA LEU A 2 29.47 9.80 30.23
C LEU A 2 28.75 11.15 30.38
N MET A 3 29.26 12.21 29.76
CA MET A 3 28.57 13.50 29.71
C MET A 3 27.73 13.52 28.43
N VAL A 4 26.41 13.72 28.58
CA VAL A 4 25.48 13.75 27.45
C VAL A 4 25.08 15.20 27.22
N GLN A 5 25.44 15.76 26.06
CA GLN A 5 24.96 17.08 25.63
C GLN A 5 23.81 16.90 24.64
N VAL A 6 22.69 17.56 24.94
CA VAL A 6 21.44 17.43 24.17
C VAL A 6 21.23 18.68 23.32
N GLU A 7 21.42 18.58 22.01
CA GLU A 7 21.02 19.63 21.07
C GLU A 7 19.66 19.30 20.44
N ARG A 8 18.74 20.27 20.46
CA ARG A 8 17.38 20.11 19.92
C ARG A 8 17.30 20.69 18.51
N HIS A 9 17.21 19.83 17.49
CA HIS A 9 16.89 20.24 16.12
C HIS A 9 15.37 20.34 15.93
N ALA A 10 14.89 21.40 15.28
CA ALA A 10 13.46 21.76 15.26
C ALA A 10 12.56 20.76 14.49
N ALA A 11 13.11 20.00 13.54
CA ALA A 11 12.35 19.13 12.64
C ALA A 11 12.38 17.62 12.97
N LEU A 12 13.44 17.10 13.59
CA LEU A 12 13.60 15.67 13.94
C LEU A 12 14.41 15.60 15.24
N ARG A 13 13.77 15.18 16.34
CA ARG A 13 14.20 15.54 17.71
C ARG A 13 14.91 14.40 18.43
N LEU A 14 16.22 14.26 18.20
CA LEU A 14 17.32 14.33 19.17
C LEU A 14 18.56 13.72 18.50
N VAL A 15 19.60 14.52 18.27
CA VAL A 15 20.96 13.99 18.09
C VAL A 15 21.68 14.29 19.40
N LEU A 16 22.11 13.24 20.09
CA LEU A 16 22.88 13.35 21.33
C LEU A 16 24.35 13.21 21.01
N HIS A 17 25.12 14.19 21.45
CA HIS A 17 26.57 14.12 21.46
C HIS A 17 27.02 13.44 22.75
N LEU A 18 27.92 12.48 22.60
CA LEU A 18 28.47 11.70 23.69
C LEU A 18 29.98 11.86 23.64
N ASP A 19 30.59 12.18 24.77
CA ASP A 19 32.05 12.11 24.90
C ASP A 19 32.41 10.71 25.39
N ASP A 20 33.14 9.93 24.61
CA ASP A 20 33.71 8.67 25.09
C ASP A 20 35.06 8.87 25.80
N ALA A 21 35.52 7.83 26.49
CA ALA A 21 36.76 7.90 27.27
C ALA A 21 38.02 8.05 26.41
N ASP A 22 37.92 7.75 25.11
CA ASP A 22 39.02 7.79 24.14
C ASP A 22 39.03 9.11 23.36
N GLY A 23 38.08 10.03 23.64
CA GLY A 23 37.97 11.33 23.00
C GLY A 23 37.25 11.31 21.66
N ASN A 24 36.54 10.23 21.32
CA ASN A 24 35.62 10.25 20.19
C ASN A 24 34.32 10.97 20.57
N ASP A 25 33.63 11.51 19.56
CA ASP A 25 32.31 12.16 19.67
C ASP A 25 31.22 11.28 19.00
N PRO A 26 30.87 10.10 19.57
CA PRO A 26 29.75 9.33 19.04
C PRO A 26 28.45 10.10 19.12
N ARG A 27 27.66 10.01 18.05
CA ARG A 27 26.35 10.63 17.94
C ARG A 27 25.26 9.59 18.05
N LEU A 28 24.34 9.76 18.99
CA LEU A 28 23.14 8.93 19.13
C LEU A 28 21.94 9.66 18.53
N VAL A 29 21.35 9.08 17.49
CA VAL A 29 20.14 9.59 16.85
C VAL A 29 18.93 8.88 17.44
N LEU A 30 18.02 9.64 18.05
CA LEU A 30 16.76 9.08 18.57
C LEU A 30 15.65 9.27 17.54
N LEU A 31 14.98 8.16 17.24
CA LEU A 31 13.85 8.12 16.32
C LEU A 31 12.56 7.86 17.09
N SER A 32 11.46 8.47 16.64
CA SER A 32 10.14 7.99 17.02
C SER A 32 9.90 6.59 16.43
N GLN A 33 8.91 5.87 16.94
CA GLN A 33 8.54 4.57 16.36
C GLN A 33 8.23 4.69 14.86
N ALA A 34 7.42 5.68 14.46
CA ALA A 34 7.10 5.90 13.05
C ALA A 34 8.34 6.19 12.18
N GLN A 35 9.32 6.93 12.72
CA GLN A 35 10.59 7.16 12.01
C GLN A 35 11.44 5.91 11.93
N ALA A 36 11.49 5.11 13.00
CA ALA A 36 12.20 3.84 13.01
C ALA A 36 11.61 2.86 11.98
N ASP A 37 10.28 2.80 11.88
CA ASP A 37 9.56 1.96 10.92
C ASP A 37 9.77 2.43 9.46
N ALA A 38 10.03 3.72 9.27
CA ALA A 38 10.21 4.35 7.96
C ALA A 38 11.68 4.63 7.58
N CYS A 39 12.64 4.19 8.40
CA CYS A 39 14.06 4.44 8.16
C CYS A 39 14.80 3.19 7.65
N SER A 40 15.88 3.44 6.94
CA SER A 40 16.82 2.41 6.51
C SER A 40 18.23 2.96 6.43
N ARG A 41 19.23 2.09 6.61
CA ARG A 41 20.65 2.45 6.56
C ARG A 41 21.25 2.01 5.24
N HIS A 42 21.94 2.92 4.56
CA HIS A 42 22.57 2.70 3.25
C HIS A 42 23.97 3.28 3.20
N GLU A 43 24.84 2.70 2.38
CA GLU A 43 26.09 3.34 1.98
C GLU A 43 25.83 4.21 0.75
N LEU A 44 25.96 5.54 0.90
CA LEU A 44 25.65 6.52 -0.13
C LEU A 44 26.75 7.57 -0.19
N ALA A 45 27.32 7.77 -1.38
CA ALA A 45 28.47 8.63 -1.62
C ALA A 45 29.66 8.27 -0.70
N GLY A 46 29.90 6.96 -0.53
CA GLY A 46 31.02 6.43 0.28
C GLY A 46 30.85 6.58 1.79
N ARG A 47 29.66 6.90 2.29
CA ARG A 47 29.38 7.06 3.73
C ARG A 47 28.12 6.31 4.13
N GLN A 48 28.12 5.75 5.34
CA GLN A 48 26.92 5.18 5.94
C GLN A 48 25.93 6.30 6.30
N ARG A 49 24.72 6.21 5.78
CA ARG A 49 23.65 7.17 6.00
C ARG A 49 22.36 6.49 6.42
N LEU A 50 21.68 7.10 7.38
CA LEU A 50 20.30 6.84 7.71
C LEU A 50 19.41 7.65 6.76
N VAL A 51 18.53 6.97 6.04
CA VAL A 51 17.53 7.58 5.16
C VAL A 51 16.15 7.28 5.73
N ILE A 52 15.36 8.31 5.95
CA ILE A 52 13.96 8.22 6.40
C ILE A 52 13.11 8.73 5.24
N GLY A 53 12.14 7.94 4.78
CA GLY A 53 11.19 8.36 3.75
C GLY A 53 9.76 8.33 4.26
N ASP A 54 8.89 9.11 3.65
CA ASP A 54 7.44 9.01 3.82
C ASP A 54 6.82 7.85 3.02
N GLU A 55 7.55 7.34 2.04
CA GLU A 55 7.17 6.25 1.15
C GLU A 55 8.22 5.12 1.16
N PRO A 56 7.85 3.88 0.77
CA PRO A 56 8.79 2.78 0.65
C PRO A 56 9.96 3.11 -0.30
N LEU A 57 11.18 2.85 0.19
CA LEU A 57 12.41 3.14 -0.53
C LEU A 57 13.43 2.00 -0.45
N HIS A 58 14.33 1.96 -1.42
CA HIS A 58 15.52 1.12 -1.41
C HIS A 58 16.70 1.84 -2.06
N ALA A 59 17.92 1.32 -1.91
CA ALA A 59 19.11 1.86 -2.56
C ALA A 59 19.61 0.96 -3.71
N GLU A 60 20.07 1.59 -4.78
CA GLU A 60 20.74 0.98 -5.93
C GLU A 60 22.09 1.69 -6.14
N GLY A 61 23.14 1.20 -5.46
CA GLY A 61 24.40 1.92 -5.33
C GLY A 61 24.15 3.28 -4.66
N ASP A 62 24.74 4.36 -5.19
CA ASP A 62 24.52 5.71 -4.66
C ASP A 62 23.18 6.34 -5.10
N THR A 63 22.15 5.55 -5.37
CA THR A 63 20.83 6.08 -5.78
C THR A 63 19.76 5.53 -4.85
N VAL A 64 19.05 6.41 -4.17
CA VAL A 64 17.82 6.04 -3.45
C VAL A 64 16.68 6.03 -4.45
N VAL A 65 15.95 4.93 -4.49
CA VAL A 65 14.77 4.75 -5.32
C VAL A 65 13.55 4.73 -4.41
N VAL A 66 12.59 5.60 -4.69
CA VAL A 66 11.31 5.68 -3.99
C VAL A 66 10.21 5.22 -4.94
N LEU A 67 9.36 4.29 -4.51
CA LEU A 67 8.15 3.91 -5.22
C LEU A 67 6.96 4.41 -4.42
N GLY A 68 6.41 5.56 -4.81
CA GLY A 68 5.42 6.25 -4.01
C GLY A 68 4.64 7.29 -4.80
N THR A 69 4.10 8.26 -4.08
CA THR A 69 3.46 9.46 -4.64
C THR A 69 4.41 10.27 -5.53
N ALA A 70 3.87 11.28 -6.21
CA ALA A 70 4.62 12.14 -7.11
C ALA A 70 5.59 13.06 -6.33
N ARG A 71 5.38 13.23 -5.02
CA ARG A 71 6.13 14.16 -4.17
C ARG A 71 6.80 13.47 -2.96
N PRO A 72 7.68 12.47 -3.18
CA PRO A 72 8.36 11.81 -2.09
C PRO A 72 9.26 12.79 -1.31
N GLU A 73 9.29 12.62 0.00
CA GLU A 73 10.15 13.37 0.92
C GLU A 73 11.14 12.43 1.61
N LEU A 74 12.42 12.80 1.56
CA LEU A 74 13.51 12.04 2.18
C LEU A 74 14.27 12.91 3.19
N HIS A 75 14.53 12.36 4.36
CA HIS A 75 15.48 12.91 5.33
C HIS A 75 16.73 12.03 5.40
N VAL A 76 17.91 12.62 5.26
CA VAL A 76 19.18 11.88 5.30
C VAL A 76 20.07 12.41 6.40
N TRP A 77 20.65 11.49 7.15
CA TRP A 77 21.69 11.76 8.16
C TRP A 77 22.86 10.81 8.00
N PRO A 78 24.10 11.26 8.23
CA PRO A 78 24.50 12.66 8.31
C PRO A 78 24.43 13.30 6.90
N ALA A 79 24.36 14.63 6.81
CA ALA A 79 24.24 15.37 5.54
C ALA A 79 25.19 16.55 5.40
N ASP A 80 26.17 16.67 6.30
CA ASP A 80 27.18 17.74 6.34
C ASP A 80 28.05 17.81 5.07
N ASP A 81 28.23 16.69 4.38
CA ASP A 81 28.95 16.56 3.11
C ASP A 81 28.02 16.53 1.88
N LEU A 82 26.73 16.77 2.05
CA LEU A 82 25.73 16.78 0.96
C LEU A 82 25.21 18.20 0.68
N GLN A 83 26.02 19.21 0.99
CA GLN A 83 25.60 20.63 1.02
C GLN A 83 24.40 20.90 1.96
N GLY A 84 24.15 19.98 2.90
CA GLY A 84 23.14 20.09 3.94
C GLY A 84 23.68 20.78 5.20
N SER A 85 22.79 21.00 6.17
CA SER A 85 23.20 21.42 7.52
C SER A 85 23.89 20.30 8.28
N ALA A 86 24.62 20.64 9.34
CA ALA A 86 25.08 19.65 10.32
C ALA A 86 23.87 18.88 10.88
N GLY A 87 23.81 17.57 10.61
CA GLY A 87 22.69 16.71 11.02
C GLY A 87 21.88 16.17 9.84
N PHE A 88 20.55 16.21 9.95
CA PHE A 88 19.64 15.79 8.89
C PHE A 88 19.48 16.89 7.85
N ALA A 89 19.41 16.52 6.58
CA ALA A 89 18.88 17.37 5.53
C ALA A 89 17.67 16.72 4.85
N ARG A 90 16.83 17.54 4.22
CA ARG A 90 15.58 17.16 3.56
C ARG A 90 15.72 17.32 2.05
N TRP A 91 15.27 16.33 1.29
CA TRP A 91 15.12 16.39 -0.15
C TRP A 91 13.69 16.01 -0.52
N GLU A 92 13.06 16.85 -1.33
CA GLU A 92 11.69 16.68 -1.80
C GLU A 92 11.68 16.76 -3.32
N ARG A 93 10.85 15.96 -3.97
CA ARG A 93 10.60 16.09 -5.42
C ARG A 93 9.35 16.95 -5.63
N ALA A 94 9.48 18.02 -6.39
CA ALA A 94 8.31 18.73 -6.89
C ALA A 94 7.68 17.94 -8.05
N ALA A 95 6.37 17.74 -8.03
CA ALA A 95 5.63 17.16 -9.14
C ALA A 95 4.20 17.69 -9.22
N ASP A 96 3.71 17.87 -10.44
CA ASP A 96 2.38 18.43 -10.72
C ASP A 96 1.34 17.35 -11.05
N ASP A 97 1.74 16.09 -11.11
CA ASP A 97 0.84 15.01 -11.46
C ASP A 97 -0.08 14.59 -10.30
N ALA A 98 -1.27 14.11 -10.63
CA ALA A 98 -2.15 13.46 -9.68
C ALA A 98 -1.60 12.07 -9.27
N ASP A 99 -1.70 11.77 -7.98
CA ASP A 99 -1.40 10.46 -7.39
C ASP A 99 -2.63 9.57 -7.26
N GLU A 100 -3.82 10.13 -7.50
CA GLU A 100 -5.06 9.40 -7.52
C GLU A 100 -5.61 9.32 -8.94
N LEU A 101 -6.04 8.13 -9.30
CA LEU A 101 -6.80 7.82 -10.50
C LEU A 101 -8.20 7.39 -10.02
N PRO A 102 -9.23 8.26 -10.14
CA PRO A 102 -10.59 7.89 -9.79
C PRO A 102 -11.04 6.67 -10.59
N VAL A 103 -11.77 5.76 -9.92
CA VAL A 103 -12.34 4.58 -10.56
C VAL A 103 -13.84 4.64 -10.39
N ARG A 104 -14.56 4.71 -11.50
CA ARG A 104 -16.02 4.62 -11.50
C ARG A 104 -16.43 3.16 -11.53
N TRP A 105 -17.61 2.87 -11.01
CA TRP A 105 -18.19 1.55 -11.12
C TRP A 105 -19.66 1.60 -11.49
N HIS A 106 -20.10 0.59 -12.20
CA HIS A 106 -21.49 0.44 -12.63
C HIS A 106 -21.96 -0.99 -12.33
N VAL A 107 -22.99 -1.12 -11.50
CA VAL A 107 -23.63 -2.42 -11.23
C VAL A 107 -24.41 -2.85 -12.47
N THR A 108 -23.97 -3.91 -13.13
CA THR A 108 -24.61 -4.46 -14.34
C THR A 108 -25.63 -5.54 -14.02
N HIS A 109 -25.48 -6.21 -12.87
CA HIS A 109 -26.45 -7.15 -12.32
C HIS A 109 -26.43 -7.03 -10.79
N ASP A 110 -27.58 -6.68 -10.21
CA ASP A 110 -27.73 -6.53 -8.76
C ASP A 110 -28.33 -7.80 -8.16
N ALA A 111 -27.47 -8.62 -7.54
CA ALA A 111 -27.88 -9.80 -6.80
C ALA A 111 -27.56 -9.61 -5.32
N GLN A 112 -28.59 -9.72 -4.48
CA GLN A 112 -28.49 -9.54 -3.02
C GLN A 112 -28.83 -10.81 -2.23
N ARG A 113 -29.30 -11.85 -2.92
CA ARG A 113 -29.69 -13.11 -2.28
C ARG A 113 -28.45 -14.00 -2.15
N PRO A 114 -28.03 -14.36 -0.93
CA PRO A 114 -26.89 -15.25 -0.77
C PRO A 114 -27.21 -16.66 -1.27
N PRO A 115 -26.21 -17.40 -1.77
CA PRO A 115 -26.36 -18.83 -2.04
C PRO A 115 -26.58 -19.61 -0.74
N SER A 116 -27.16 -20.81 -0.86
CA SER A 116 -27.24 -21.74 0.27
C SER A 116 -25.83 -22.17 0.69
N PRO A 117 -25.52 -22.17 2.00
CA PRO A 117 -24.26 -22.70 2.51
C PRO A 117 -24.02 -24.14 2.07
N ARG A 118 -22.75 -24.50 1.87
CA ARG A 118 -22.35 -25.87 1.56
C ARG A 118 -21.39 -26.36 2.61
N ASP A 119 -21.64 -27.57 3.08
CA ASP A 119 -20.81 -28.23 4.06
C ASP A 119 -19.85 -29.20 3.38
N GLY A 120 -18.59 -29.14 3.81
CA GLY A 120 -17.56 -30.10 3.48
C GLY A 120 -17.62 -31.34 4.38
N PRO A 121 -16.61 -32.22 4.30
CA PRO A 121 -16.54 -33.37 5.18
C PRO A 121 -16.46 -32.95 6.65
N VAL A 122 -17.02 -33.77 7.53
CA VAL A 122 -16.84 -33.61 8.97
C VAL A 122 -15.38 -33.85 9.32
N VAL A 123 -14.77 -32.88 9.98
CA VAL A 123 -13.38 -32.98 10.40
C VAL A 123 -13.35 -33.43 11.86
N SER A 124 -12.73 -34.58 12.13
CA SER A 124 -12.83 -35.32 13.40
C SER A 124 -12.44 -34.51 14.63
N TRP A 125 -11.43 -33.63 14.55
CA TRP A 125 -11.00 -32.78 15.66
C TRP A 125 -11.90 -31.55 15.88
N ARG A 126 -12.69 -31.14 14.88
CA ARG A 126 -13.59 -29.98 14.95
C ARG A 126 -15.01 -30.37 15.37
N GLY A 127 -15.39 -31.63 15.17
CA GLY A 127 -16.72 -32.15 15.50
C GLY A 127 -17.88 -31.59 14.66
N ARG A 128 -17.56 -30.80 13.61
CA ARG A 128 -18.53 -30.18 12.69
C ARG A 128 -17.98 -30.15 11.27
N ALA A 129 -18.88 -30.04 10.30
CA ALA A 129 -18.51 -29.80 8.91
C ALA A 129 -17.79 -28.45 8.75
N VAL A 130 -16.95 -28.37 7.72
CA VAL A 130 -16.26 -27.13 7.34
C VAL A 130 -17.07 -26.48 6.21
N PRO A 131 -17.49 -25.21 6.35
CA PRO A 131 -18.10 -24.49 5.25
C PRO A 131 -17.17 -24.47 4.04
N LEU A 132 -17.68 -24.79 2.87
CA LEU A 132 -16.94 -24.73 1.62
C LEU A 132 -17.04 -23.33 1.02
N ALA A 133 -15.97 -22.89 0.36
CA ALA A 133 -15.97 -21.68 -0.44
C ALA A 133 -17.10 -21.69 -1.50
N PRO A 134 -17.58 -20.52 -1.96
CA PRO A 134 -18.56 -20.45 -3.05
C PRO A 134 -18.08 -21.17 -4.31
N VAL A 135 -18.99 -21.84 -5.03
CA VAL A 135 -18.70 -22.40 -6.37
C VAL A 135 -18.70 -21.29 -7.42
N ASP A 136 -18.12 -21.56 -8.59
CA ASP A 136 -18.14 -20.64 -9.74
C ASP A 136 -19.55 -20.14 -10.08
N ALA A 137 -20.55 -21.01 -10.09
CA ALA A 137 -21.94 -20.63 -10.34
C ALA A 137 -22.48 -19.59 -9.35
N ALA A 138 -21.96 -19.54 -8.12
CA ALA A 138 -22.36 -18.52 -7.13
C ALA A 138 -21.81 -17.14 -7.47
N TYR A 139 -20.62 -17.06 -8.10
CA TYR A 139 -20.06 -15.81 -8.60
C TYR A 139 -20.77 -15.36 -9.88
N GLU A 140 -21.08 -16.27 -10.80
CA GLU A 140 -21.82 -15.98 -12.03
C GLU A 140 -23.24 -15.45 -11.74
N GLN A 141 -23.89 -15.97 -10.70
CA GLN A 141 -25.20 -15.52 -10.22
C GLN A 141 -25.13 -14.38 -9.19
N GLY A 142 -23.92 -14.02 -8.76
CA GLY A 142 -23.65 -12.94 -7.81
C GLY A 142 -23.76 -11.56 -8.45
N MET A 143 -23.56 -10.52 -7.65
CA MET A 143 -23.57 -9.14 -8.16
C MET A 143 -22.44 -8.97 -9.18
N GLN A 144 -22.76 -8.35 -10.30
CA GLN A 144 -21.81 -8.04 -11.37
C GLN A 144 -21.60 -6.53 -11.44
N VAL A 145 -20.34 -6.10 -11.46
CA VAL A 145 -19.97 -4.68 -11.49
C VAL A 145 -18.88 -4.46 -12.54
N ARG A 146 -19.04 -3.48 -13.41
CA ARG A 146 -17.96 -3.00 -14.28
C ARG A 146 -17.18 -1.91 -13.57
N LEU A 147 -15.85 -1.97 -13.64
CA LEU A 147 -14.93 -0.95 -13.13
C LEU A 147 -14.31 -0.15 -14.30
N GLU A 148 -14.24 1.17 -14.15
CA GLU A 148 -13.77 2.09 -15.18
C GLU A 148 -12.84 3.16 -14.58
N PRO A 149 -11.51 2.97 -14.65
CA PRO A 149 -10.57 4.03 -14.30
C PRO A 149 -10.78 5.25 -15.21
N ALA A 150 -10.76 6.46 -14.62
CA ALA A 150 -11.18 7.68 -15.30
C ALA A 150 -10.22 8.18 -16.41
N ALA A 151 -9.00 7.63 -16.48
CA ALA A 151 -7.99 7.97 -17.47
C ALA A 151 -7.10 6.74 -17.78
N PRO A 152 -6.38 6.73 -18.92
CA PRO A 152 -5.39 5.70 -19.23
C PRO A 152 -4.30 5.58 -18.15
N CYS A 153 -3.61 4.45 -18.12
CA CYS A 153 -2.47 4.27 -17.23
C CYS A 153 -1.35 5.25 -17.61
N PRO A 154 -0.87 6.08 -16.70
CA PRO A 154 0.28 6.93 -16.97
C PRO A 154 1.52 6.07 -17.27
N ALA A 155 2.29 6.46 -18.29
CA ALA A 155 3.45 5.70 -18.75
C ALA A 155 4.50 5.54 -17.63
N GLY A 156 5.07 4.35 -17.52
CA GLY A 156 6.13 4.06 -16.54
C GLY A 156 5.69 4.04 -15.07
N THR A 157 4.38 4.14 -14.79
CA THR A 157 3.84 4.13 -13.43
C THR A 157 3.32 2.75 -13.02
N ARG A 158 3.18 2.54 -11.72
CA ARG A 158 2.37 1.46 -11.17
C ARG A 158 1.03 2.03 -10.74
N VAL A 159 -0.03 1.28 -10.95
CA VAL A 159 -1.38 1.64 -10.52
C VAL A 159 -1.86 0.53 -9.60
N LEU A 160 -2.25 0.90 -8.39
CA LEU A 160 -2.83 0.01 -7.37
C LEU A 160 -4.28 0.41 -7.15
N LEU A 161 -5.21 -0.48 -7.48
CA LEU A 161 -6.63 -0.33 -7.16
C LEU A 161 -6.87 -0.81 -5.73
N THR A 162 -7.56 0.00 -4.96
CA THR A 162 -8.15 -0.35 -3.68
C THR A 162 -9.66 -0.47 -3.89
N LEU A 163 -10.20 -1.68 -3.71
CA LEU A 163 -11.63 -1.96 -3.72
C LEU A 163 -12.12 -2.17 -2.30
N ASP A 164 -13.09 -1.36 -1.92
CA ASP A 164 -13.84 -1.52 -0.69
C ASP A 164 -15.22 -2.08 -1.03
N TYR A 165 -15.55 -3.28 -0.52
CA TYR A 165 -16.80 -3.95 -0.85
C TYR A 165 -17.42 -4.65 0.37
N ILE A 166 -18.66 -5.10 0.19
CA ILE A 166 -19.36 -6.03 1.10
C ILE A 166 -19.77 -7.26 0.30
N GLY A 167 -19.68 -8.44 0.91
CA GLY A 167 -19.95 -9.71 0.27
C GLY A 167 -19.38 -10.86 1.10
N ASP A 168 -19.55 -12.09 0.63
CA ASP A 168 -18.85 -13.27 1.15
C ASP A 168 -17.45 -13.37 0.54
N ALA A 169 -17.40 -13.27 -0.79
CA ALA A 169 -16.18 -13.29 -1.58
C ALA A 169 -16.38 -12.50 -2.87
N ALA A 170 -15.28 -12.06 -3.48
CA ALA A 170 -15.28 -11.38 -4.76
C ALA A 170 -14.19 -11.89 -5.70
N ARG A 171 -14.42 -11.72 -7.00
CA ARG A 171 -13.49 -12.07 -8.08
C ARG A 171 -13.32 -10.90 -9.04
N LEU A 172 -12.09 -10.62 -9.43
CA LEU A 172 -11.77 -9.68 -10.49
C LEU A 172 -11.51 -10.46 -11.78
N LEU A 173 -12.22 -10.06 -12.83
CA LEU A 173 -12.05 -10.56 -14.17
C LEU A 173 -11.48 -9.45 -15.07
N VAL A 174 -10.55 -9.84 -15.94
CA VAL A 174 -9.93 -8.99 -16.97
C VAL A 174 -10.25 -9.59 -18.33
N ASP A 175 -10.98 -8.86 -19.18
CA ASP A 175 -11.45 -9.33 -20.48
C ASP A 175 -12.16 -10.71 -20.41
N GLY A 176 -12.81 -11.00 -19.28
CA GLY A 176 -13.54 -12.24 -19.00
C GLY A 176 -12.73 -13.35 -18.33
N GLU A 177 -11.43 -13.16 -18.08
CA GLU A 177 -10.57 -14.12 -17.39
C GLU A 177 -10.40 -13.77 -15.92
N LEU A 178 -10.54 -14.76 -15.02
CA LEU A 178 -10.28 -14.58 -13.59
C LEU A 178 -8.78 -14.31 -13.35
N VAL A 179 -8.47 -13.16 -12.77
CA VAL A 179 -7.08 -12.77 -12.48
C VAL A 179 -6.74 -12.70 -10.99
N ASP A 180 -7.76 -12.50 -10.15
CA ASP A 180 -7.57 -12.31 -8.71
C ASP A 180 -8.90 -12.56 -7.97
N ASP A 181 -8.85 -12.99 -6.70
CA ASP A 181 -10.02 -13.18 -5.84
C ASP A 181 -9.74 -12.84 -4.37
N GLN A 182 -10.79 -12.56 -3.60
CA GLN A 182 -10.69 -12.27 -2.16
C GLN A 182 -11.92 -12.79 -1.41
N PHE A 183 -11.70 -13.43 -0.26
CA PHE A 183 -12.75 -13.63 0.75
C PHE A 183 -12.86 -12.36 1.60
N ALA A 184 -14.08 -11.90 1.86
CA ALA A 184 -14.28 -10.67 2.61
C ALA A 184 -13.84 -10.85 4.07
N ASP A 185 -12.80 -10.12 4.47
CA ASP A 185 -12.27 -10.06 5.84
C ASP A 185 -12.49 -8.68 6.49
N GLY A 186 -13.15 -7.76 5.77
CA GLY A 186 -13.47 -6.41 6.23
C GLY A 186 -12.41 -5.36 5.88
N GLU A 187 -11.25 -5.79 5.38
CA GLU A 187 -10.22 -4.92 4.84
C GLU A 187 -10.42 -4.65 3.34
N PRO A 188 -9.99 -3.49 2.82
CA PRO A 188 -10.02 -3.23 1.39
C PRO A 188 -9.11 -4.19 0.61
N TRP A 189 -9.57 -4.60 -0.57
CA TRP A 189 -8.79 -5.41 -1.50
C TRP A 189 -7.84 -4.54 -2.33
N ILE A 190 -6.54 -4.81 -2.28
CA ILE A 190 -5.53 -4.07 -3.05
C ILE A 190 -5.02 -4.91 -4.23
N ILE A 191 -5.17 -4.39 -5.44
CA ILE A 191 -4.85 -5.08 -6.71
C ILE A 191 -3.93 -4.20 -7.57
N GLY A 192 -2.81 -4.75 -8.04
CA GLY A 192 -1.94 -4.04 -8.99
C GLY A 192 -2.52 -4.01 -10.40
N LEU A 193 -3.31 -2.99 -10.77
CA LEU A 193 -3.94 -2.86 -12.10
C LEU A 193 -2.94 -2.69 -13.25
N HIS A 194 -1.81 -2.05 -13.00
CA HIS A 194 -0.75 -1.83 -14.02
C HIS A 194 -0.29 -3.13 -14.70
N ARG A 195 -0.49 -4.30 -14.09
CA ARG A 195 -0.17 -5.62 -14.66
C ARG A 195 -1.04 -5.96 -15.89
N PHE A 196 -2.20 -5.32 -16.02
CA PHE A 196 -3.19 -5.61 -17.05
C PHE A 196 -3.29 -4.52 -18.12
N VAL A 197 -2.47 -3.46 -18.02
CA VAL A 197 -2.48 -2.37 -19.00
C VAL A 197 -2.10 -2.88 -20.38
N ARG A 198 -2.79 -2.41 -21.42
CA ARG A 198 -2.45 -2.69 -22.81
C ARG A 198 -1.26 -1.84 -23.25
N GLY A 199 -0.60 -2.22 -24.35
CA GLY A 199 0.61 -1.54 -24.84
C GLY A 199 0.42 -0.07 -25.18
N ASP A 200 -0.82 0.37 -25.44
CA ASP A 200 -1.19 1.77 -25.69
C ASP A 200 -1.58 2.55 -24.41
N GLY A 201 -1.44 1.94 -23.23
CA GLY A 201 -1.82 2.52 -21.95
C GLY A 201 -3.31 2.39 -21.59
N SER A 202 -4.13 1.83 -22.49
CA SER A 202 -5.55 1.63 -22.23
C SER A 202 -5.81 0.47 -21.25
N TRP A 203 -6.92 0.57 -20.52
CA TRP A 203 -7.37 -0.49 -19.62
C TRP A 203 -8.19 -1.53 -20.38
N PRO A 204 -8.02 -2.83 -20.07
CA PRO A 204 -8.92 -3.87 -20.54
C PRO A 204 -10.30 -3.76 -19.86
N LYS A 205 -11.25 -4.62 -20.24
CA LYS A 205 -12.54 -4.70 -19.54
C LYS A 205 -12.31 -5.26 -18.14
N LEU A 206 -12.60 -4.46 -17.11
CA LEU A 206 -12.49 -4.86 -15.70
C LEU A 206 -13.89 -5.15 -15.15
N GLU A 207 -14.09 -6.36 -14.65
CA GLU A 207 -15.36 -6.82 -14.10
C GLU A 207 -15.17 -7.45 -12.73
N LEU A 208 -16.05 -7.11 -11.80
CA LEU A 208 -16.07 -7.63 -10.45
C LEU A 208 -17.33 -8.49 -10.27
N GLN A 209 -17.12 -9.69 -9.74
CA GLN A 209 -18.18 -10.61 -9.31
C GLN A 209 -18.18 -10.68 -7.80
N ILE A 210 -19.31 -10.36 -7.14
CA ILE A 210 -19.43 -10.38 -5.69
C ILE A 210 -20.51 -11.39 -5.28
N VAL A 211 -20.13 -12.39 -4.49
CA VAL A 211 -21.07 -13.32 -3.87
C VAL A 211 -21.74 -12.61 -2.68
N PRO A 212 -23.09 -12.54 -2.63
CA PRO A 212 -23.76 -11.93 -1.50
C PRO A 212 -23.51 -12.70 -0.21
N ALA A 213 -23.18 -11.97 0.86
CA ALA A 213 -22.92 -12.55 2.17
C ALA A 213 -24.17 -13.17 2.80
N ASN A 214 -24.01 -14.35 3.38
CA ASN A 214 -25.03 -14.93 4.25
C ASN A 214 -24.66 -14.67 5.71
N PRO A 215 -25.44 -13.87 6.46
CA PRO A 215 -25.15 -13.56 7.87
C PRO A 215 -25.24 -14.79 8.79
N GLU A 216 -25.83 -15.89 8.33
CA GLU A 216 -25.97 -17.15 9.07
C GLU A 216 -24.84 -18.15 8.78
N LEU A 217 -23.88 -17.82 7.89
CA LEU A 217 -22.76 -18.72 7.62
C LEU A 217 -21.97 -18.98 8.92
N PRO A 218 -21.73 -20.26 9.28
CA PRO A 218 -20.97 -20.60 10.49
C PRO A 218 -19.46 -20.45 10.28
N ILE A 219 -19.05 -19.40 9.57
CA ILE A 219 -17.67 -18.99 9.36
C ILE A 219 -17.30 -17.93 10.40
N PHE A 220 -16.02 -17.93 10.77
CA PHE A 220 -15.49 -16.80 11.52
C PHE A 220 -15.32 -15.63 10.57
N LEU A 221 -15.89 -14.49 10.93
CA LEU A 221 -15.64 -13.19 10.31
C LEU A 221 -14.96 -12.33 11.36
N GLU A 222 -13.91 -11.63 10.92
CA GLU A 222 -13.29 -10.55 11.70
C GLU A 222 -14.37 -9.55 12.14
N GLU A 223 -14.15 -8.93 13.30
CA GLU A 223 -15.13 -8.02 13.92
C GLU A 223 -15.55 -6.90 12.95
N ARG A 224 -14.57 -6.29 12.29
CA ARG A 224 -14.80 -5.25 11.28
C ARG A 224 -15.67 -5.72 10.11
N ALA A 225 -15.44 -6.94 9.60
CA ALA A 225 -16.26 -7.51 8.52
C ALA A 225 -17.71 -7.72 8.96
N ARG A 226 -17.90 -8.23 10.18
CA ARG A 226 -19.22 -8.48 10.77
C ARG A 226 -20.00 -7.18 10.96
N GLU A 227 -19.36 -6.15 11.53
CA GLU A 227 -19.98 -4.84 11.73
C GLU A 227 -20.39 -4.19 10.40
N ARG A 228 -19.51 -4.25 9.40
CA ARG A 228 -19.79 -3.72 8.06
C ARG A 228 -20.96 -4.42 7.40
N LEU A 229 -21.02 -5.76 7.47
CA LEU A 229 -22.13 -6.52 6.91
C LEU A 229 -23.47 -6.19 7.62
N ALA A 230 -23.45 -6.02 8.94
CA ALA A 230 -24.62 -5.62 9.71
C ALA A 230 -25.08 -4.20 9.34
N ALA A 231 -24.15 -3.25 9.23
CA ALA A 231 -24.43 -1.86 8.88
C ALA A 231 -24.98 -1.69 7.46
N ALA A 232 -24.58 -2.55 6.52
CA ALA A 232 -25.03 -2.50 5.14
C ALA A 232 -26.43 -3.11 4.90
N ALA A 233 -27.05 -3.72 5.93
CA ALA A 233 -28.37 -4.33 5.78
C ALA A 233 -29.42 -3.32 5.25
N PRO A 234 -30.32 -3.74 4.33
CA PRO A 234 -30.56 -5.12 3.89
C PRO A 234 -29.63 -5.64 2.79
N HIS A 235 -28.67 -4.86 2.31
CA HIS A 235 -27.72 -5.29 1.28
C HIS A 235 -26.78 -6.37 1.82
N ARG A 236 -26.36 -7.25 0.91
CA ARG A 236 -25.49 -8.40 1.14
C ARG A 236 -24.33 -8.46 0.16
N ALA A 237 -24.40 -7.72 -0.95
CA ALA A 237 -23.31 -7.47 -1.87
C ALA A 237 -23.29 -5.99 -2.28
N GLY A 238 -22.11 -5.42 -2.50
CA GLY A 238 -21.99 -4.04 -2.97
C GLY A 238 -20.56 -3.53 -2.97
N VAL A 239 -20.27 -2.59 -3.87
CA VAL A 239 -19.04 -1.79 -3.84
C VAL A 239 -19.30 -0.54 -3.01
N LEU A 240 -18.51 -0.34 -1.96
CA LEU A 240 -18.55 0.84 -1.10
C LEU A 240 -17.58 1.93 -1.59
N GLY A 241 -16.47 1.52 -2.20
CA GLY A 241 -15.47 2.43 -2.73
C GLY A 241 -14.54 1.75 -3.73
N ALA A 242 -14.09 2.49 -4.72
CA ALA A 242 -13.03 2.09 -5.62
C ALA A 242 -12.16 3.29 -5.93
N THR A 243 -10.88 3.21 -5.56
CA THR A 243 -9.89 4.25 -5.85
C THR A 243 -8.63 3.59 -6.35
N ALA A 244 -7.91 4.23 -7.28
CA ALA A 244 -6.61 3.74 -7.68
C ALA A 244 -5.54 4.78 -7.34
N ARG A 245 -4.44 4.31 -6.74
CA ARG A 245 -3.24 5.11 -6.50
C ARG A 245 -2.24 4.89 -7.62
N VAL A 246 -1.71 5.99 -8.16
CA VAL A 246 -0.62 6.00 -9.12
C VAL A 246 0.69 6.14 -8.35
N LEU A 247 1.54 5.13 -8.45
CA LEU A 247 2.86 5.11 -7.85
C LEU A 247 3.93 5.33 -8.94
N ARG A 248 4.82 6.26 -8.66
CA ARG A 248 5.93 6.63 -9.54
C ARG A 248 7.24 6.16 -8.94
N ARG A 249 8.17 5.82 -9.82
CA ARG A 249 9.54 5.54 -9.44
C ARG A 249 10.33 6.84 -9.50
N SER A 250 10.67 7.39 -8.34
CA SER A 250 11.53 8.56 -8.20
C SER A 250 12.93 8.11 -7.79
N ARG A 251 13.97 8.78 -8.28
CA ARG A 251 15.36 8.38 -8.03
C ARG A 251 16.16 9.60 -7.55
N LEU A 252 16.73 9.52 -6.35
CA LEU A 252 17.61 10.55 -5.80
C LEU A 252 19.06 10.05 -5.85
N LYS A 253 19.89 10.67 -6.68
CA LYS A 253 21.30 10.33 -6.84
C LYS A 253 22.16 11.08 -5.83
N PHE A 254 23.02 10.35 -5.13
CA PHE A 254 24.02 10.87 -4.21
C PHE A 254 25.39 10.90 -4.90
N GLN A 255 26.15 11.96 -4.63
CA GLN A 255 27.54 12.10 -5.05
C GLN A 255 28.35 12.71 -3.90
N PRO A 256 29.65 12.38 -3.76
CA PRO A 256 30.48 12.94 -2.70
C PRO A 256 30.58 14.47 -2.82
N ASN A 257 30.33 15.18 -1.72
CA ASN A 257 30.47 16.65 -1.63
C ASN A 257 29.51 17.46 -2.54
N GLU A 258 28.45 16.82 -3.03
CA GLU A 258 27.43 17.46 -3.87
C GLU A 258 26.05 17.29 -3.26
N ALA A 259 25.16 18.25 -3.55
CA ALA A 259 23.75 18.10 -3.23
C ALA A 259 23.14 16.94 -4.03
N PRO A 260 22.45 15.98 -3.39
CA PRO A 260 21.70 14.95 -4.09
C PRO A 260 20.71 15.51 -5.10
N GLN A 261 20.61 14.86 -6.25
CA GLN A 261 19.80 15.31 -7.38
C GLN A 261 18.74 14.28 -7.75
N TRP A 262 17.50 14.72 -7.92
CA TRP A 262 16.46 13.88 -8.49
C TRP A 262 16.78 13.64 -9.97
N LEU A 263 16.70 12.37 -10.38
CA LEU A 263 16.80 11.98 -11.78
C LEU A 263 15.39 11.97 -12.38
N ASP A 264 15.32 12.38 -13.66
CA ASP A 264 14.10 12.31 -14.47
C ASP A 264 13.69 10.85 -14.78
#